data_AF-A0A552VAN5-F1
#
_entry.id   AF-A0A552VAN5-F1
#
_cell.length_a   1.000
_cell.length_b   1.000
_cell.length_c   1.000
_cell.angle_alpha   90.00
_cell.angle_beta   90.00
_cell.angle_gamma   90.00
#
_symmetry.space_group_name_H-M   'P 1'
#
loop_
_entity.id
_entity.type
_entity.pdbx_description
1 polymer ?
#
loop_
_entity_poly.entity_id
_entity_poly.type
_entity_poly.pdbx_seq_one_letter_code
_entity_poly.pdbx_strand_id
1 'polypeptide(L)'
;MENTEPDPQNGITDEYDIKQFGLFTVITARSFVKNDTVASVHFAGQYDNNATCLYLTDFGNSLSYSGSVKLVGEKKLSSEDIRALYIDSKPNLLTLSGGVSKSLNYLPEINNRLEDAFQQNSGVNSNLANVEKINDSLYFNSFFNETKNINISGSVLSNVNIKGNIVLYSADSVYIKNTVHLEDVIIRAPIIVFEDGFKGTVQALATKRLQIGKNSEFLYPSGVTIFNDTLDESTIIIGENTKILGNIILFGFPDRALDNNSIDIDKGGYIVGDIYCKGKLMLKSDVFGSVYTNKLSHKTAVSNYENCLADVEINSKKRPSYFIGVQVFNEKEEKYGLIKRLL
;
A
#
# COMPACT_ATOMS: atom_id res chain seq x y z
N MET A 1 -21.54 6.18 -15.68
CA MET A 1 -22.22 5.15 -16.49
C MET A 1 -22.15 5.52 -17.95
N GLU A 2 -21.43 4.71 -18.72
CA GLU A 2 -21.45 4.75 -20.18
C GLU A 2 -22.22 3.53 -20.69
N ASN A 3 -23.06 3.75 -21.70
CA ASN A 3 -23.94 2.74 -22.28
C ASN A 3 -23.53 2.46 -23.71
N THR A 4 -23.49 1.19 -24.10
CA THR A 4 -23.31 0.79 -25.50
C THR A 4 -24.64 0.77 -26.24
N GLU A 5 -24.61 0.95 -27.56
CA GLU A 5 -25.79 0.66 -28.37
C GLU A 5 -26.09 -0.86 -28.33
N PRO A 6 -27.38 -1.27 -28.42
CA PRO A 6 -27.72 -2.68 -28.42
C PRO A 6 -27.05 -3.43 -29.57
N ASP A 7 -26.41 -4.56 -29.28
CA ASP A 7 -25.80 -5.39 -30.31
C ASP A 7 -26.90 -5.91 -31.26
N PRO A 8 -26.83 -5.60 -32.56
CA PRO A 8 -27.86 -5.91 -33.53
C PRO A 8 -28.06 -7.42 -33.78
N GLN A 9 -27.14 -8.28 -33.35
CA GLN A 9 -27.24 -9.74 -33.52
C GLN A 9 -27.95 -10.46 -32.37
N ASN A 10 -27.72 -10.02 -31.13
CA ASN A 10 -28.21 -10.72 -29.94
C ASN A 10 -29.13 -9.84 -29.05
N GLY A 11 -29.23 -8.54 -29.32
CA GLY A 11 -30.03 -7.58 -28.56
C GLY A 11 -29.50 -7.30 -27.16
N ILE A 12 -28.23 -7.59 -26.89
CA ILE A 12 -27.57 -7.33 -25.61
C ILE A 12 -27.16 -5.86 -25.56
N THR A 13 -27.44 -5.21 -24.44
CA THR A 13 -26.91 -3.89 -24.11
C THR A 13 -25.94 -4.02 -22.94
N ASP A 14 -24.79 -3.36 -23.03
CA ASP A 14 -23.81 -3.34 -21.96
C ASP A 14 -23.73 -1.94 -21.34
N GLU A 15 -23.57 -1.91 -20.03
CA GLU A 15 -23.30 -0.70 -19.27
C GLU A 15 -22.11 -0.94 -18.35
N TYR A 16 -21.27 0.07 -18.22
CA TYR A 16 -20.20 0.02 -17.24
C TYR A 16 -20.05 1.33 -16.46
N ASP A 17 -19.54 1.19 -15.25
CA ASP A 17 -19.24 2.29 -14.34
C ASP A 17 -17.88 2.09 -13.71
N ILE A 18 -17.09 3.17 -13.68
CA ILE A 18 -15.76 3.19 -13.09
C ILE A 18 -15.78 4.22 -11.97
N LYS A 19 -15.47 3.77 -10.77
CA LYS A 19 -15.32 4.65 -9.60
C LYS A 19 -14.04 4.34 -8.87
N GLN A 20 -13.51 5.34 -8.17
CA GLN A 20 -12.39 5.12 -7.26
C GLN A 20 -12.92 4.63 -5.90
N PHE A 21 -12.20 3.69 -5.29
CA PHE A 21 -12.46 3.20 -3.94
C PHE A 21 -11.13 3.14 -3.18
N GLY A 22 -10.77 4.26 -2.55
CA GLY A 22 -9.46 4.42 -1.95
C GLY A 22 -8.37 4.46 -3.02
N LEU A 23 -7.38 3.58 -2.90
CA LEU A 23 -6.22 3.45 -3.77
C LEU A 23 -6.50 2.62 -5.04
N PHE A 24 -7.64 1.93 -5.11
CA PHE A 24 -8.01 1.09 -6.24
C PHE A 24 -9.15 1.67 -7.06
N THR A 25 -9.21 1.22 -8.31
CA THR A 25 -10.36 1.47 -9.19
C THR A 25 -11.34 0.31 -9.06
N VAL A 26 -12.62 0.61 -8.95
CA VAL A 26 -13.72 -0.35 -9.02
C VAL A 26 -14.40 -0.21 -10.38
N ILE A 27 -14.47 -1.32 -11.11
CA ILE A 27 -15.19 -1.42 -12.37
C ILE A 27 -16.43 -2.28 -12.14
N THR A 28 -17.59 -1.71 -12.42
CA THR A 28 -18.87 -2.43 -12.45
C THR A 28 -19.29 -2.59 -13.90
N ALA A 29 -19.56 -3.81 -14.34
CA ALA A 29 -20.08 -4.11 -15.67
C ALA A 29 -21.44 -4.82 -15.53
N ARG A 30 -22.40 -4.43 -16.38
CA ARG A 30 -23.74 -5.00 -16.46
C ARG A 30 -24.07 -5.28 -17.93
N SER A 31 -24.62 -6.44 -18.18
CA SER A 31 -25.13 -6.84 -19.49
C SER A 31 -26.61 -7.17 -19.36
N PHE A 32 -27.42 -6.64 -20.26
CA PHE A 32 -28.87 -6.72 -20.23
C PHE A 32 -29.37 -7.43 -21.48
N VAL A 33 -30.28 -8.38 -21.31
CA VAL A 33 -31.04 -8.98 -22.43
C VAL A 33 -32.49 -9.14 -22.01
N LYS A 34 -33.39 -8.38 -22.65
CA LYS A 34 -34.81 -8.32 -22.30
C LYS A 34 -35.01 -7.96 -20.80
N ASN A 35 -35.37 -8.93 -19.97
CA ASN A 35 -35.61 -8.77 -18.53
C ASN A 35 -34.53 -9.42 -17.66
N ASP A 36 -33.47 -9.96 -18.27
CA ASP A 36 -32.36 -10.61 -17.57
C ASP A 36 -31.14 -9.71 -17.52
N THR A 37 -30.41 -9.77 -16.41
CA THR A 37 -29.25 -8.91 -16.13
C THR A 37 -28.14 -9.76 -15.52
N VAL A 38 -26.96 -9.73 -16.15
CA VAL A 38 -25.72 -10.28 -15.58
C VAL A 38 -24.84 -9.11 -15.16
N ALA A 39 -24.36 -9.14 -13.91
CA ALA A 39 -23.52 -8.08 -13.39
C ALA A 39 -22.26 -8.63 -12.71
N SER A 40 -21.17 -7.89 -12.82
CA SER A 40 -19.91 -8.19 -12.14
C SER A 40 -19.23 -6.91 -11.68
N VAL A 41 -18.49 -7.01 -10.58
CA VAL A 41 -17.76 -5.88 -10.01
C VAL A 41 -16.37 -6.34 -9.61
N HIS A 42 -15.35 -5.54 -9.92
CA HIS A 42 -13.95 -5.91 -9.77
C HIS A 42 -13.12 -4.74 -9.28
N PHE A 43 -12.11 -5.03 -8.46
CA PHE A 43 -10.96 -4.15 -8.37
C PHE A 43 -10.15 -4.28 -9.66
N ALA A 44 -9.69 -3.16 -10.18
CA ALA A 44 -8.83 -3.05 -11.33
C ALA A 44 -7.63 -2.15 -11.00
N GLY A 45 -6.52 -2.43 -11.67
CA GLY A 45 -5.30 -1.64 -11.55
C GLY A 45 -4.45 -1.80 -12.81
N GLN A 46 -3.31 -1.13 -12.80
CA GLN A 46 -2.37 -1.15 -13.91
C GLN A 46 -1.26 -2.17 -13.64
N TYR A 47 -0.89 -2.93 -14.66
CA TYR A 47 0.32 -3.73 -14.59
C TYR A 47 1.54 -2.81 -14.53
N ASP A 48 2.35 -3.02 -13.50
CA ASP A 48 3.64 -2.37 -13.35
C ASP A 48 4.71 -3.17 -14.10
N ASN A 49 5.22 -2.60 -15.20
CA ASN A 49 6.33 -3.19 -15.97
C ASN A 49 7.69 -2.63 -15.51
N ASN A 50 7.75 -1.96 -14.38
CA ASN A 50 8.97 -1.31 -13.94
C ASN A 50 10.00 -2.33 -13.46
N ALA A 51 11.12 -2.36 -14.18
CA ALA A 51 12.25 -3.22 -13.84
C ALA A 51 13.00 -2.75 -12.59
N THR A 52 12.77 -1.52 -12.11
CA THR A 52 13.46 -0.93 -10.97
C THR A 52 13.16 -1.71 -9.70
N CYS A 53 14.20 -2.21 -9.03
CA CYS A 53 14.07 -2.78 -7.68
C CYS A 53 14.35 -1.73 -6.60
N LEU A 54 15.29 -0.81 -6.83
CA LEU A 54 15.66 0.22 -5.86
C LEU A 54 15.91 1.56 -6.55
N TYR A 55 15.19 2.58 -6.10
CA TYR A 55 15.44 3.98 -6.39
C TYR A 55 15.80 4.70 -5.08
N LEU A 56 17.01 5.21 -5.00
CA LEU A 56 17.49 6.05 -3.91
C LEU A 56 17.79 7.44 -4.46
N THR A 57 17.17 8.48 -3.93
CA THR A 57 17.42 9.86 -4.39
C THR A 57 18.89 10.25 -4.31
N ASP A 58 19.39 10.93 -5.34
CA ASP A 58 20.77 11.44 -5.37
C ASP A 58 20.91 12.70 -4.53
N PHE A 59 21.27 12.51 -3.26
CA PHE A 59 21.75 13.57 -2.37
C PHE A 59 23.29 13.55 -2.22
N GLY A 60 24.01 12.90 -3.14
CA GLY A 60 25.48 12.85 -3.17
C GLY A 60 26.12 11.71 -2.35
N ASN A 61 25.36 11.00 -1.52
CA ASN A 61 25.86 9.90 -0.70
C ASN A 61 25.69 8.54 -1.42
N SER A 62 26.76 7.75 -1.51
CA SER A 62 26.72 6.37 -2.04
C SER A 62 25.91 5.43 -1.15
N LEU A 63 25.34 4.39 -1.76
CA LEU A 63 24.72 3.28 -1.02
C LEU A 63 25.79 2.40 -0.38
N SER A 64 25.57 2.02 0.86
CA SER A 64 26.38 1.03 1.57
C SER A 64 25.57 -0.22 1.92
N TYR A 65 26.25 -1.33 2.18
CA TYR A 65 25.61 -2.57 2.59
C TYR A 65 26.39 -3.29 3.70
N SER A 66 25.69 -4.08 4.50
CA SER A 66 26.29 -4.99 5.49
C SER A 66 25.54 -6.33 5.53
N GLY A 67 26.23 -7.41 5.88
CA GLY A 67 25.64 -8.75 5.91
C GLY A 67 25.23 -9.23 4.51
N SER A 68 24.12 -9.96 4.43
CA SER A 68 23.63 -10.53 3.17
C SER A 68 22.62 -9.59 2.50
N VAL A 69 23.01 -8.90 1.44
CA VAL A 69 22.13 -8.02 0.66
C VAL A 69 21.98 -8.51 -0.77
N LYS A 70 20.73 -8.59 -1.24
CA LYS A 70 20.42 -9.03 -2.60
C LYS A 70 19.51 -8.01 -3.31
N LEU A 71 19.99 -7.44 -4.41
CA LEU A 71 19.26 -6.46 -5.22
C LEU A 71 19.08 -6.99 -6.65
N VAL A 72 17.84 -7.37 -6.99
CA VAL A 72 17.48 -7.98 -8.27
C VAL A 72 16.47 -7.10 -9.00
N GLY A 73 16.92 -6.47 -10.08
CA GLY A 73 16.19 -5.48 -10.88
C GLY A 73 17.10 -4.28 -11.18
N GLU A 74 16.61 -3.31 -11.93
CA GLU A 74 17.35 -2.07 -12.19
C GLU A 74 17.50 -1.28 -10.88
N LYS A 75 18.64 -0.61 -10.69
CA LYS A 75 18.86 0.29 -9.54
C LYS A 75 19.11 1.69 -10.05
N LYS A 76 18.50 2.67 -9.41
CA LYS A 76 18.76 4.08 -9.62
C LYS A 76 19.35 4.65 -8.33
N LEU A 77 20.64 4.93 -8.32
CA LEU A 77 21.41 5.31 -7.13
C LEU A 77 22.21 6.59 -7.38
N SER A 78 22.66 7.25 -6.32
CA SER A 78 23.55 8.43 -6.40
C SER A 78 24.89 8.12 -7.10
N SER A 79 25.35 6.88 -6.96
CA SER A 79 26.64 6.37 -7.46
C SER A 79 26.47 4.91 -7.85
N GLU A 80 27.24 4.46 -8.86
CA GLU A 80 27.30 3.06 -9.27
C GLU A 80 28.01 2.17 -8.23
N ASP A 81 28.86 2.77 -7.39
CA ASP A 81 29.60 2.06 -6.34
C ASP A 81 28.74 1.82 -5.10
N ILE A 82 28.56 0.54 -4.76
CA ILE A 82 27.92 0.11 -3.52
C ILE A 82 29.01 -0.34 -2.52
N ARG A 83 29.13 0.39 -1.40
CA ARG A 83 30.25 0.24 -0.45
C ARG A 83 29.94 -0.78 0.65
N ALA A 84 30.91 -1.65 0.95
CA ALA A 84 30.80 -2.58 2.06
C ALA A 84 31.01 -1.85 3.41
N LEU A 85 30.12 -2.09 4.36
CA LEU A 85 30.27 -1.75 5.78
C LEU A 85 30.27 -3.03 6.62
N TYR A 86 31.11 -3.08 7.64
CA TYR A 86 31.21 -4.23 8.53
C TYR A 86 30.54 -3.90 9.86
N ILE A 87 29.23 -4.12 9.91
CA ILE A 87 28.41 -3.94 11.10
C ILE A 87 28.38 -5.29 11.84
N ASP A 88 28.59 -5.26 13.16
CA ASP A 88 28.59 -6.44 14.04
C ASP A 88 29.56 -7.57 13.61
N SER A 89 30.63 -7.22 12.88
CA SER A 89 31.65 -8.17 12.36
C SER A 89 31.08 -9.33 11.53
N LYS A 90 29.91 -9.15 10.91
CA LYS A 90 29.32 -10.16 10.02
C LYS A 90 30.02 -10.20 8.66
N PRO A 91 30.09 -11.37 8.00
CA PRO A 91 30.56 -11.47 6.62
C PRO A 91 29.58 -10.77 5.68
N ASN A 92 30.13 -10.09 4.67
CA ASN A 92 29.36 -9.37 3.67
C ASN A 92 29.18 -10.21 2.42
N LEU A 93 27.93 -10.30 1.93
CA LEU A 93 27.58 -10.94 0.67
C LEU A 93 26.63 -10.02 -0.10
N LEU A 94 27.09 -9.47 -1.21
CA LEU A 94 26.27 -8.66 -2.12
C LEU A 94 25.94 -9.45 -3.37
N THR A 95 24.65 -9.64 -3.65
CA THR A 95 24.17 -10.26 -4.89
C THR A 95 23.42 -9.21 -5.72
N LEU A 96 23.92 -8.92 -6.92
CA LEU A 96 23.32 -7.93 -7.82
C LEU A 96 22.85 -8.59 -9.12
N SER A 97 21.67 -8.19 -9.61
CA SER A 97 21.20 -8.48 -10.97
C SER A 97 20.47 -7.26 -11.51
N GLY A 98 20.56 -6.97 -12.81
CA GLY A 98 20.07 -5.72 -13.43
C GLY A 98 21.09 -4.58 -13.37
N GLY A 99 20.89 -3.55 -14.20
CA GLY A 99 21.78 -2.40 -14.31
C GLY A 99 21.76 -1.48 -13.08
N VAL A 100 22.80 -0.66 -12.97
CA VAL A 100 22.85 0.48 -12.04
C VAL A 100 22.94 1.74 -12.90
N SER A 101 22.10 2.73 -12.59
CA SER A 101 22.09 4.02 -13.26
C SER A 101 21.96 5.14 -12.23
N LYS A 102 22.28 6.36 -12.65
CA LYS A 102 22.18 7.51 -11.77
C LYS A 102 20.72 7.89 -11.51
N SER A 103 20.34 8.09 -10.24
CA SER A 103 19.04 8.64 -9.86
C SER A 103 19.01 10.17 -9.95
N LEU A 104 17.82 10.75 -9.91
CA LEU A 104 17.64 12.19 -9.78
C LEU A 104 17.70 12.60 -8.31
N ASN A 105 17.86 13.91 -8.07
CA ASN A 105 17.83 14.53 -6.74
C ASN A 105 16.40 14.70 -6.18
N TYR A 106 15.40 14.08 -6.80
CA TYR A 106 14.03 13.95 -6.31
C TYR A 106 13.49 12.53 -6.59
N LEU A 107 12.40 12.17 -5.92
CA LEU A 107 11.65 10.94 -6.22
C LEU A 107 10.77 11.13 -7.45
N PRO A 108 10.52 10.08 -8.26
CA PRO A 108 9.57 10.16 -9.37
C PRO A 108 8.21 10.68 -8.89
N GLU A 109 7.57 11.52 -9.70
CA GLU A 109 6.25 12.08 -9.38
C GLU A 109 5.21 10.97 -9.25
N ILE A 110 4.43 11.05 -8.18
CA ILE A 110 3.35 10.11 -7.91
C ILE A 110 2.06 10.52 -8.61
N ASN A 111 1.13 9.59 -8.69
CA ASN A 111 -0.20 9.82 -9.23
C ASN A 111 -1.06 10.65 -8.26
N ASN A 112 -1.60 11.77 -8.74
CA ASN A 112 -2.47 12.66 -7.94
C ASN A 112 -3.72 11.94 -7.40
N ARG A 113 -4.17 10.86 -8.05
CA ARG A 113 -5.28 10.02 -7.56
C ARG A 113 -5.04 9.44 -6.16
N LEU A 114 -3.78 9.31 -5.73
CA LEU A 114 -3.44 8.87 -4.38
C LEU A 114 -3.90 9.88 -3.33
N GLU A 115 -3.82 11.18 -3.62
CA GLU A 115 -4.31 12.24 -2.74
C GLU A 115 -5.85 12.26 -2.71
N ASP A 116 -6.50 12.07 -3.87
CA ASP A 116 -7.96 11.98 -3.97
C ASP A 116 -8.54 10.88 -3.07
N ALA A 117 -7.79 9.80 -2.85
CA ALA A 117 -8.16 8.72 -1.94
C ALA A 117 -8.36 9.17 -0.48
N PHE A 118 -7.81 10.33 -0.08
CA PHE A 118 -7.99 10.90 1.25
C PHE A 118 -9.16 11.88 1.31
N GLN A 119 -9.49 12.54 0.20
CA GLN A 119 -10.54 13.57 0.11
C GLN A 119 -11.94 13.00 -0.17
N GLN A 120 -12.03 11.75 -0.64
CA GLN A 120 -13.30 11.12 -0.98
C GLN A 120 -14.21 10.92 0.24
N ASN A 121 -15.25 11.76 0.36
CA ASN A 121 -16.32 11.59 1.35
C ASN A 121 -17.63 11.04 0.75
N SER A 122 -17.57 10.51 -0.47
CA SER A 122 -18.73 9.98 -1.19
C SER A 122 -19.23 8.71 -0.55
N GLY A 123 -20.38 8.78 0.12
CA GLY A 123 -21.06 7.63 0.71
C GLY A 123 -22.18 8.02 1.65
N VAL A 124 -23.03 7.06 2.00
CA VAL A 124 -24.13 7.25 2.94
C VAL A 124 -23.61 6.98 4.34
N ASN A 125 -23.84 7.94 5.24
CA ASN A 125 -23.47 7.80 6.65
C ASN A 125 -24.31 6.69 7.30
N SER A 126 -23.62 5.79 7.99
CA SER A 126 -24.20 4.72 8.78
C SER A 126 -23.62 4.74 10.19
N ASN A 127 -24.42 4.33 11.18
CA ASN A 127 -24.01 4.33 12.58
C ASN A 127 -23.34 2.99 12.93
N LEU A 128 -22.19 3.03 13.62
CA LEU A 128 -21.49 1.85 14.12
C LEU A 128 -22.37 0.98 15.03
N ALA A 129 -23.31 1.57 15.78
CA ALA A 129 -24.25 0.83 16.59
C ALA A 129 -25.12 -0.16 15.78
N ASN A 130 -25.30 0.06 14.47
CA ASN A 130 -25.97 -0.90 13.60
C ASN A 130 -25.06 -2.06 13.16
N VAL A 131 -23.73 -1.86 13.23
CA VAL A 131 -22.70 -2.87 12.96
C VAL A 131 -22.48 -3.74 14.20
N GLU A 132 -22.38 -3.12 15.38
CA GLU A 132 -22.15 -3.81 16.66
C GLU A 132 -23.37 -4.60 17.16
N LYS A 133 -24.60 -4.21 16.76
CA LYS A 133 -25.83 -4.97 17.07
C LYS A 133 -25.90 -6.33 16.38
N ILE A 134 -25.00 -6.58 15.44
CA ILE A 134 -24.94 -7.83 14.70
C ILE A 134 -24.01 -8.76 15.48
N ASN A 135 -24.54 -9.38 16.55
CA ASN A 135 -23.84 -10.35 17.39
C ASN A 135 -23.08 -11.39 16.54
N ASP A 136 -21.75 -11.30 16.52
CA ASP A 136 -20.80 -12.15 15.77
C ASP A 136 -21.06 -12.32 14.26
N SER A 137 -22.10 -11.70 13.69
CA SER A 137 -22.48 -11.96 12.30
C SER A 137 -21.83 -10.96 11.34
N LEU A 138 -21.69 -11.37 10.09
CA LEU A 138 -21.05 -10.57 9.06
C LEU A 138 -21.85 -9.31 8.74
N TYR A 139 -21.26 -8.13 8.94
CA TYR A 139 -21.74 -6.89 8.36
C TYR A 139 -21.19 -6.72 6.94
N PHE A 140 -22.06 -6.93 5.95
CA PHE A 140 -21.71 -6.93 4.54
C PHE A 140 -22.38 -5.76 3.80
N ASN A 141 -21.61 -5.04 2.98
CA ASN A 141 -22.14 -4.13 1.98
C ASN A 141 -21.56 -4.47 0.60
N SER A 142 -22.43 -4.86 -0.33
CA SER A 142 -22.02 -5.17 -1.70
C SER A 142 -21.45 -3.94 -2.41
N PHE A 143 -20.47 -4.15 -3.30
CA PHE A 143 -19.95 -3.11 -4.19
C PHE A 143 -20.94 -2.64 -5.26
N PHE A 144 -22.05 -3.37 -5.47
CA PHE A 144 -23.17 -2.87 -6.27
C PHE A 144 -23.99 -1.79 -5.55
N ASN A 145 -23.86 -1.67 -4.22
CA ASN A 145 -24.51 -0.64 -3.43
C ASN A 145 -23.64 0.61 -3.30
N GLU A 146 -24.26 1.72 -2.89
CA GLU A 146 -23.54 2.91 -2.47
C GLU A 146 -22.59 2.61 -1.30
N THR A 147 -21.46 3.32 -1.27
CA THR A 147 -20.45 3.17 -0.23
C THR A 147 -21.01 3.58 1.11
N LYS A 148 -20.80 2.75 2.14
CA LYS A 148 -21.21 3.08 3.51
C LYS A 148 -20.06 3.67 4.30
N ASN A 149 -20.26 4.86 4.84
CA ASN A 149 -19.32 5.52 5.74
C ASN A 149 -19.74 5.24 7.18
N ILE A 150 -18.86 4.60 7.96
CA ILE A 150 -19.14 4.19 9.35
C ILE A 150 -18.17 4.93 10.26
N ASN A 151 -18.72 5.79 11.11
CA ASN A 151 -17.94 6.51 12.10
C ASN A 151 -17.64 5.60 13.30
N ILE A 152 -16.36 5.39 13.60
CA ILE A 152 -15.90 4.68 14.79
C ILE A 152 -16.01 5.65 15.98
N SER A 153 -17.05 5.48 16.78
CA SER A 153 -17.35 6.41 17.89
C SER A 153 -16.37 6.30 19.07
N GLY A 154 -15.60 5.21 19.15
CA GLY A 154 -14.52 5.01 20.12
C GLY A 154 -13.14 4.94 19.45
N SER A 155 -12.09 4.84 20.25
CA SER A 155 -10.72 4.67 19.74
C SER A 155 -10.35 3.20 19.49
N VAL A 156 -11.23 2.24 19.77
CA VAL A 156 -10.94 0.79 19.65
C VAL A 156 -12.02 0.12 18.80
N LEU A 157 -11.59 -0.68 17.81
CA LEU A 157 -12.44 -1.56 17.03
C LEU A 157 -12.10 -3.02 17.38
N SER A 158 -13.10 -3.78 17.82
CA SER A 158 -12.93 -5.15 18.32
C SER A 158 -14.16 -6.01 18.09
N ASN A 159 -13.98 -7.33 17.92
CA ASN A 159 -15.05 -8.32 17.80
C ASN A 159 -16.11 -7.98 16.73
N VAL A 160 -15.65 -7.57 15.54
CA VAL A 160 -16.53 -7.24 14.40
C VAL A 160 -16.07 -7.94 13.12
N ASN A 161 -17.05 -8.33 12.31
CA ASN A 161 -16.86 -8.95 11.00
C ASN A 161 -17.40 -8.00 9.93
N ILE A 162 -16.54 -7.35 9.15
CA ILE A 162 -16.93 -6.31 8.18
C ILE A 162 -16.36 -6.64 6.80
N LYS A 163 -17.24 -6.64 5.79
CA LYS A 163 -16.87 -6.94 4.41
C LYS A 163 -17.50 -6.00 3.40
N GLY A 164 -16.71 -5.61 2.40
CA GLY A 164 -17.18 -5.00 1.17
C GLY A 164 -17.07 -3.48 1.14
N ASN A 165 -17.96 -2.83 0.38
CA ASN A 165 -17.92 -1.40 0.03
C ASN A 165 -18.18 -0.47 1.22
N ILE A 166 -17.23 -0.41 2.14
CA ILE A 166 -17.33 0.21 3.46
C ILE A 166 -16.07 1.02 3.74
N VAL A 167 -16.27 2.23 4.26
CA VAL A 167 -15.22 3.10 4.80
C VAL A 167 -15.45 3.23 6.31
N LEU A 168 -14.49 2.76 7.09
CA LEU A 168 -14.43 2.98 8.53
C LEU A 168 -13.64 4.27 8.78
N TYR A 169 -14.22 5.22 9.50
CA TYR A 169 -13.62 6.53 9.72
C TYR A 169 -13.54 6.86 11.22
N SER A 170 -12.39 7.37 11.67
CA SER A 170 -12.22 8.00 12.97
C SER A 170 -11.61 9.39 12.82
N ALA A 171 -12.10 10.36 13.58
CA ALA A 171 -11.63 11.74 13.53
C ALA A 171 -10.25 11.96 14.17
N ASP A 172 -9.81 11.04 15.03
CA ASP A 172 -8.54 11.17 15.77
C ASP A 172 -7.68 9.91 15.62
N SER A 173 -8.11 8.80 16.23
CA SER A 173 -7.34 7.56 16.23
C SER A 173 -8.24 6.34 16.21
N VAL A 174 -7.70 5.23 15.70
CA VAL A 174 -8.32 3.90 15.79
C VAL A 174 -7.27 2.83 16.09
N TYR A 175 -7.56 2.03 17.11
CA TYR A 175 -6.84 0.84 17.50
C TYR A 175 -7.66 -0.40 17.13
N ILE A 176 -7.12 -1.22 16.23
CA ILE A 176 -7.79 -2.35 15.62
C ILE A 176 -7.28 -3.61 16.28
N LYS A 177 -8.14 -4.27 17.06
CA LYS A 177 -7.83 -5.53 17.74
C LYS A 177 -7.66 -6.67 16.73
N ASN A 178 -6.87 -7.68 17.06
CA ASN A 178 -6.69 -8.86 16.23
C ASN A 178 -7.96 -9.74 16.13
N THR A 179 -8.95 -9.49 17.00
CA THR A 179 -10.29 -10.10 16.99
C THR A 179 -11.18 -9.63 15.83
N VAL A 180 -10.81 -8.59 15.08
CA VAL A 180 -11.62 -8.13 13.95
C VAL A 180 -11.33 -8.93 12.69
N HIS A 181 -12.34 -9.10 11.86
CA HIS A 181 -12.19 -9.64 10.51
C HIS A 181 -12.66 -8.61 9.49
N LEU A 182 -11.70 -8.06 8.74
CA LEU A 182 -11.95 -7.02 7.74
C LEU A 182 -11.57 -7.53 6.34
N GLU A 183 -12.49 -7.43 5.38
CA GLU A 183 -12.27 -7.83 3.99
C GLU A 183 -12.77 -6.77 3.01
N ASP A 184 -11.86 -6.23 2.19
CA ASP A 184 -12.12 -5.22 1.17
C ASP A 184 -12.61 -3.88 1.73
N VAL A 185 -12.14 -3.52 2.94
CA VAL A 185 -12.58 -2.33 3.69
C VAL A 185 -11.50 -1.24 3.66
N ILE A 186 -11.93 0.03 3.63
CA ILE A 186 -11.04 1.18 3.84
C ILE A 186 -11.12 1.61 5.31
N ILE A 187 -9.96 1.90 5.92
CA ILE A 187 -9.86 2.51 7.25
C ILE A 187 -9.20 3.88 7.08
N ARG A 188 -9.85 4.92 7.62
CA ARG A 188 -9.36 6.31 7.61
C ARG A 188 -9.31 6.88 9.02
N ALA A 189 -8.13 7.28 9.46
CA ALA A 189 -7.94 8.04 10.69
C ALA A 189 -6.57 8.72 10.69
N PRO A 190 -6.38 9.86 11.39
CA PRO A 190 -5.04 10.44 11.55
C PRO A 190 -4.02 9.44 12.11
N ILE A 191 -4.44 8.62 13.09
CA ILE A 191 -3.63 7.56 13.69
C ILE A 191 -4.35 6.21 13.57
N ILE A 192 -3.70 5.23 12.93
CA ILE A 192 -4.20 3.85 12.82
C ILE A 192 -3.19 2.91 13.47
N VAL A 193 -3.65 2.05 14.38
CA VAL A 193 -2.83 1.03 15.04
C VAL A 193 -3.50 -0.33 14.91
N PHE A 194 -2.80 -1.30 14.34
CA PHE A 194 -3.22 -2.71 14.32
C PHE A 194 -2.51 -3.48 15.41
N GLU A 195 -3.26 -4.27 16.18
CA GLU A 195 -2.71 -5.16 17.20
C GLU A 195 -1.89 -6.30 16.59
N ASP A 196 -0.99 -6.86 17.38
CA ASP A 196 -0.21 -8.05 17.02
C ASP A 196 -1.13 -9.20 16.58
N GLY A 197 -0.77 -9.84 15.47
CA GLY A 197 -1.53 -10.95 14.89
C GLY A 197 -2.75 -10.54 14.06
N PHE A 198 -2.92 -9.25 13.73
CA PHE A 198 -4.00 -8.82 12.84
C PHE A 198 -3.91 -9.52 11.47
N LYS A 199 -5.07 -9.92 10.92
CA LYS A 199 -5.18 -10.50 9.59
C LYS A 199 -6.40 -10.00 8.84
N GLY A 200 -6.21 -9.49 7.63
CA GLY A 200 -7.32 -8.98 6.81
C GLY A 200 -6.90 -8.46 5.44
N THR A 201 -7.87 -8.02 4.65
CA THR A 201 -7.66 -7.32 3.38
C THR A 201 -8.17 -5.89 3.54
N VAL A 202 -7.27 -4.94 3.71
CA VAL A 202 -7.64 -3.55 4.05
C VAL A 202 -6.82 -2.53 3.30
N GLN A 203 -7.42 -1.36 3.08
CA GLN A 203 -6.69 -0.15 2.72
C GLN A 203 -6.65 0.77 3.95
N ALA A 204 -5.49 0.92 4.56
CA ALA A 204 -5.29 1.77 5.72
C ALA A 204 -4.71 3.12 5.28
N LEU A 205 -5.50 4.18 5.45
CA LEU A 205 -5.22 5.53 4.97
C LEU A 205 -5.11 6.47 6.19
N ALA A 206 -3.89 6.87 6.54
CA ALA A 206 -3.63 7.73 7.69
C ALA A 206 -2.98 9.06 7.28
N THR A 207 -2.98 10.04 8.19
CA THR A 207 -2.33 11.35 7.94
C THR A 207 -1.15 11.62 8.86
N LYS A 208 -1.03 10.90 9.98
CA LYS A 208 0.07 11.08 10.95
C LYS A 208 0.82 9.79 11.24
N ARG A 209 0.13 8.75 11.71
CA ARG A 209 0.81 7.52 12.14
C ARG A 209 0.04 6.28 11.73
N LEU A 210 0.79 5.30 11.24
CA LEU A 210 0.27 3.97 10.97
C LEU A 210 1.20 2.95 11.60
N GLN A 211 0.69 2.18 12.56
CA GLN A 211 1.46 1.14 13.23
C GLN A 211 0.82 -0.22 13.01
N ILE A 212 1.61 -1.18 12.54
CA ILE A 212 1.21 -2.57 12.36
C ILE A 212 1.95 -3.42 13.39
N GLY A 213 1.20 -4.12 14.23
CA GLY A 213 1.72 -5.06 15.22
C GLY A 213 2.48 -6.23 14.60
N LYS A 214 3.21 -6.96 15.44
CA LYS A 214 4.01 -8.13 15.04
C LYS A 214 3.14 -9.27 14.54
N ASN A 215 3.72 -10.13 13.70
CA ASN A 215 3.08 -11.35 13.17
C ASN A 215 1.74 -11.05 12.46
N SER A 216 1.59 -9.87 11.86
CA SER A 216 0.37 -9.49 11.16
C SER A 216 0.42 -9.95 9.69
N GLU A 217 -0.75 -10.17 9.08
CA GLU A 217 -0.88 -10.58 7.68
C GLU A 217 -1.90 -9.70 6.93
N PHE A 218 -1.39 -8.82 6.07
CA PHE A 218 -2.19 -8.00 5.17
C PHE A 218 -2.30 -8.73 3.83
N LEU A 219 -3.49 -9.24 3.53
CA LEU A 219 -3.77 -10.10 2.37
C LEU A 219 -3.98 -9.28 1.10
N TYR A 220 -3.73 -9.89 -0.06
CA TYR A 220 -3.90 -9.23 -1.34
C TYR A 220 -5.39 -9.01 -1.68
N PRO A 221 -5.81 -7.81 -2.13
CA PRO A 221 -5.05 -6.57 -2.28
C PRO A 221 -5.17 -5.65 -1.06
N SER A 222 -4.09 -5.46 -0.29
CA SER A 222 -4.05 -4.47 0.79
C SER A 222 -3.25 -3.23 0.39
N GLY A 223 -3.36 -2.17 1.19
CA GLY A 223 -2.56 -0.95 1.01
C GLY A 223 -2.38 -0.21 2.32
N VAL A 224 -1.20 0.36 2.54
CA VAL A 224 -0.82 1.09 3.75
C VAL A 224 -0.28 2.44 3.31
N THR A 225 -1.04 3.50 3.53
CA THR A 225 -0.69 4.81 2.99
C THR A 225 -0.80 5.92 4.03
N ILE A 226 0.22 6.76 4.11
CA ILE A 226 0.17 8.06 4.77
C ILE A 226 0.25 9.17 3.73
N PHE A 227 -0.74 10.07 3.78
CA PHE A 227 -0.69 11.37 3.13
C PHE A 227 -0.60 12.46 4.19
N ASN A 228 0.52 13.18 4.23
CA ASN A 228 0.77 14.27 5.16
C ASN A 228 1.15 15.51 4.36
N ASP A 229 0.28 16.51 4.31
CA ASP A 229 0.49 17.80 3.64
C ASP A 229 1.07 18.88 4.58
N THR A 230 1.38 18.50 5.82
CA THR A 230 1.88 19.40 6.87
C THR A 230 3.40 19.26 7.07
N LEU A 231 3.95 19.99 8.04
CA LEU A 231 5.35 19.85 8.48
C LEU A 231 5.50 18.91 9.67
N ASP A 232 4.38 18.43 10.22
CA ASP A 232 4.36 17.53 11.37
C ASP A 232 5.01 16.19 11.01
N GLU A 233 5.49 15.48 12.03
CA GLU A 233 6.04 14.15 11.87
C GLU A 233 4.98 13.17 11.36
N SER A 234 5.34 12.32 10.40
CA SER A 234 4.51 11.18 10.05
C SER A 234 5.30 9.90 9.82
N THR A 235 4.79 8.80 10.38
CA THR A 235 5.57 7.57 10.50
C THR A 235 4.71 6.33 10.27
N ILE A 236 5.22 5.43 9.42
CA ILE A 236 4.71 4.06 9.26
C ILE A 236 5.64 3.10 10.00
N ILE A 237 5.11 2.30 10.92
CA ILE A 237 5.87 1.31 11.71
C ILE A 237 5.30 -0.08 11.43
N ILE A 238 6.13 -1.01 10.96
CA ILE A 238 5.74 -2.38 10.69
C ILE A 238 6.55 -3.31 11.60
N GLY A 239 5.84 -4.03 12.48
CA GLY A 239 6.43 -4.95 13.44
C GLY A 239 7.03 -6.22 12.81
N GLU A 240 7.79 -6.94 13.62
CA GLU A 240 8.49 -8.17 13.24
C GLU A 240 7.56 -9.24 12.66
N ASN A 241 8.09 -10.06 11.75
CA ASN A 241 7.40 -11.21 11.14
C ASN A 241 6.07 -10.87 10.44
N THR A 242 5.90 -9.63 10.01
CA THR A 242 4.68 -9.16 9.34
C THR A 242 4.78 -9.33 7.82
N LYS A 243 3.68 -9.78 7.21
CA LYS A 243 3.57 -9.98 5.76
C LYS A 243 2.59 -8.97 5.19
N ILE A 244 2.99 -8.27 4.14
CA ILE A 244 2.11 -7.30 3.46
C ILE A 244 2.06 -7.62 1.97
N LEU A 245 0.87 -7.99 1.49
CA LEU A 245 0.58 -8.16 0.08
C LEU A 245 -0.17 -6.93 -0.41
N GLY A 246 0.59 -5.89 -0.74
CA GLY A 246 0.10 -4.54 -0.94
C GLY A 246 1.20 -3.51 -1.03
N ASN A 247 0.83 -2.28 -1.36
CA ASN A 247 1.76 -1.16 -1.43
C ASN A 247 1.87 -0.45 -0.07
N ILE A 248 3.05 0.10 0.21
CA ILE A 248 3.32 0.95 1.37
C ILE A 248 3.76 2.32 0.84
N ILE A 249 3.01 3.37 1.16
CA ILE A 249 3.19 4.68 0.54
C ILE A 249 3.21 5.78 1.62
N LEU A 250 4.23 6.64 1.60
CA LEU A 250 4.37 7.82 2.45
C LEU A 250 4.70 9.03 1.57
N PHE A 251 3.82 10.04 1.55
CA PHE A 251 3.95 11.20 0.68
C PHE A 251 3.17 12.44 1.18
N GLY A 252 3.24 13.53 0.40
CA GLY A 252 2.39 14.73 0.54
C GLY A 252 3.11 15.97 1.04
N PHE A 253 4.21 15.81 1.76
CA PHE A 253 4.85 16.92 2.48
C PHE A 253 5.96 17.59 1.65
N PRO A 254 6.31 18.85 1.96
CA PRO A 254 7.41 19.55 1.29
C PRO A 254 8.77 18.96 1.67
N ASP A 255 9.78 19.17 0.81
CA ASP A 255 11.11 18.56 0.97
C ASP A 255 11.84 18.95 2.27
N ARG A 256 11.52 20.11 2.84
CA ARG A 256 12.04 20.53 4.15
C ARG A 256 11.60 19.63 5.32
N ALA A 257 10.56 18.83 5.13
CA ALA A 257 10.04 17.90 6.14
C ALA A 257 10.56 16.46 5.95
N LEU A 258 11.48 16.19 5.01
CA LEU A 258 11.96 14.83 4.72
C LEU A 258 12.46 14.07 5.95
N ASP A 259 13.15 14.73 6.87
CA ASP A 259 13.73 14.10 8.06
C ASP A 259 12.71 13.81 9.17
N ASN A 260 11.54 14.45 9.12
CA ASN A 260 10.42 14.22 10.03
C ASN A 260 9.52 13.07 9.57
N ASN A 261 9.82 12.42 8.45
CA ASN A 261 8.91 11.46 7.84
C ASN A 261 9.63 10.15 7.58
N SER A 262 9.06 9.05 8.07
CA SER A 262 9.75 7.76 8.02
C SER A 262 8.86 6.54 7.85
N ILE A 263 9.45 5.51 7.28
CA ILE A 263 8.90 4.15 7.27
C ILE A 263 9.93 3.24 7.95
N ASP A 264 9.52 2.61 9.03
CA ASP A 264 10.33 1.64 9.78
C ASP A 264 9.72 0.25 9.63
N ILE A 265 10.44 -0.66 8.98
CA ILE A 265 10.04 -2.05 8.75
C ILE A 265 11.00 -2.97 9.48
N ASP A 266 10.50 -3.67 10.50
CA ASP A 266 11.29 -4.60 11.28
C ASP A 266 11.49 -5.94 10.55
N LYS A 267 12.31 -6.80 11.13
CA LYS A 267 12.82 -8.04 10.53
C LYS A 267 11.81 -9.20 10.46
N GLY A 268 12.16 -10.20 9.65
CA GLY A 268 11.48 -11.49 9.58
C GLY A 268 10.18 -11.51 8.76
N GLY A 269 9.77 -10.35 8.23
CA GLY A 269 8.62 -10.19 7.36
C GLY A 269 9.00 -10.16 5.88
N TYR A 270 7.98 -9.96 5.02
CA TYR A 270 8.19 -9.62 3.62
C TYR A 270 7.03 -8.80 3.06
N ILE A 271 7.34 -7.98 2.06
CA ILE A 271 6.40 -7.15 1.33
C ILE A 271 6.31 -7.66 -0.11
N VAL A 272 5.11 -7.92 -0.60
CA VAL A 272 4.83 -8.14 -2.04
C VAL A 272 4.08 -6.91 -2.52
N GLY A 273 4.75 -6.06 -3.29
CA GLY A 273 4.24 -4.74 -3.70
C GLY A 273 5.36 -3.70 -3.76
N ASP A 274 5.00 -2.44 -3.84
CA ASP A 274 5.96 -1.32 -3.86
C ASP A 274 5.99 -0.59 -2.55
N ILE A 275 7.18 -0.13 -2.18
CA ILE A 275 7.40 0.85 -1.12
C ILE A 275 7.73 2.17 -1.78
N TYR A 276 6.90 3.19 -1.56
CA TYR A 276 7.19 4.57 -1.92
C TYR A 276 7.31 5.40 -0.65
N CYS A 277 8.52 5.82 -0.32
CA CYS A 277 8.86 6.53 0.91
C CYS A 277 9.47 7.89 0.58
N LYS A 278 8.63 8.92 0.44
CA LYS A 278 9.15 10.29 0.60
C LYS A 278 9.67 10.38 2.04
N GLY A 279 10.92 10.77 2.27
CA GLY A 279 11.56 10.72 3.60
C GLY A 279 12.51 9.53 3.83
N LYS A 280 12.60 9.05 5.08
CA LYS A 280 13.60 8.06 5.52
C LYS A 280 13.02 6.66 5.68
N LEU A 281 13.61 5.68 4.99
CA LEU A 281 13.24 4.27 5.09
C LEU A 281 14.27 3.49 5.92
N MET A 282 13.82 2.78 6.95
CA MET A 282 14.56 1.73 7.64
C MET A 282 13.98 0.37 7.27
N LEU A 283 14.68 -0.37 6.42
CA LEU A 283 14.21 -1.65 5.88
C LEU A 283 15.02 -2.82 6.45
N LYS A 284 14.34 -3.74 7.15
CA LYS A 284 14.91 -4.98 7.71
C LYS A 284 14.20 -6.26 7.26
N SER A 285 13.27 -6.15 6.31
CA SER A 285 12.51 -7.26 5.74
C SER A 285 12.64 -7.28 4.22
N ASP A 286 12.34 -8.43 3.63
CA ASP A 286 12.45 -8.62 2.18
C ASP A 286 11.33 -7.89 1.42
N VAL A 287 11.64 -7.42 0.21
CA VAL A 287 10.68 -6.76 -0.68
C VAL A 287 10.68 -7.47 -2.03
N PHE A 288 9.54 -8.07 -2.38
CA PHE A 288 9.28 -8.68 -3.68
C PHE A 288 8.53 -7.69 -4.57
N GLY A 289 9.29 -6.69 -5.04
CA GLY A 289 8.79 -5.55 -5.79
C GLY A 289 9.84 -4.44 -5.84
N SER A 290 9.39 -3.19 -5.76
CA SER A 290 10.25 -2.02 -5.90
C SER A 290 10.25 -1.14 -4.66
N VAL A 291 11.40 -0.51 -4.39
CA VAL A 291 11.59 0.44 -3.28
C VAL A 291 12.02 1.78 -3.84
N TYR A 292 11.27 2.83 -3.53
CA TYR A 292 11.56 4.22 -3.86
C TYR A 292 11.70 4.99 -2.55
N THR A 293 12.85 5.60 -2.31
CA THR A 293 13.04 6.39 -1.09
C THR A 293 14.03 7.53 -1.25
N ASN A 294 13.86 8.59 -0.44
CA ASN A 294 14.83 9.68 -0.41
C ASN A 294 16.08 9.32 0.38
N LYS A 295 15.93 8.68 1.54
CA LYS A 295 17.04 8.32 2.42
C LYS A 295 16.84 6.90 2.93
N LEU A 296 17.91 6.12 2.94
CA LEU A 296 17.94 4.84 3.65
C LEU A 296 18.62 5.02 4.99
N SER A 297 18.26 4.19 5.97
CA SER A 297 18.96 4.13 7.24
C SER A 297 18.99 2.71 7.80
N HIS A 298 20.07 2.39 8.50
CA HIS A 298 20.18 1.17 9.28
C HIS A 298 20.61 1.51 10.70
N LYS A 299 19.79 1.10 11.68
CA LYS A 299 20.04 1.39 13.09
C LYS A 299 20.35 0.11 13.88
N THR A 300 21.46 0.14 14.59
CA THR A 300 21.85 -0.83 15.63
C THR A 300 21.60 -0.26 17.02
N ALA A 301 21.94 -1.01 18.07
CA ALA A 301 21.84 -0.51 19.45
C ALA A 301 22.76 0.69 19.73
N VAL A 302 23.86 0.83 18.98
CA VAL A 302 24.94 1.80 19.27
C VAL A 302 25.19 2.81 18.17
N SER A 303 24.65 2.61 16.95
CA SER A 303 24.95 3.47 15.81
C SER A 303 23.79 3.54 14.81
N ASN A 304 23.72 4.66 14.09
CA ASN A 304 22.84 4.85 12.95
C ASN A 304 23.70 5.05 11.70
N TYR A 305 23.46 4.22 10.68
CA TYR A 305 24.19 4.23 9.43
C TYR A 305 23.27 4.78 8.33
N GLU A 306 23.62 5.92 7.77
CA GLU A 306 22.88 6.51 6.66
C GLU A 306 23.19 5.78 5.35
N ASN A 307 22.19 5.72 4.47
CA ASN A 307 22.25 5.05 3.18
C ASN A 307 22.84 3.64 3.26
N CYS A 308 22.45 2.86 4.27
CA CYS A 308 22.90 1.50 4.48
C CYS A 308 21.73 0.52 4.45
N LEU A 309 21.88 -0.57 3.70
CA LEU A 309 21.01 -1.76 3.79
C LEU A 309 21.75 -2.87 4.53
N ALA A 310 21.04 -3.71 5.27
CA ALA A 310 21.66 -4.88 5.87
C ALA A 310 20.69 -6.05 5.98
N ASP A 311 21.17 -7.25 5.64
CA ASP A 311 20.43 -8.51 5.76
C ASP A 311 19.04 -8.49 5.09
N VAL A 312 18.96 -8.02 3.83
CA VAL A 312 17.69 -7.85 3.08
C VAL A 312 17.78 -8.25 1.61
N GLU A 313 16.70 -8.81 1.07
CA GLU A 313 16.48 -8.98 -0.38
C GLU A 313 15.44 -7.98 -0.91
N ILE A 314 15.82 -7.22 -1.95
CA ILE A 314 14.91 -6.42 -2.78
C ILE A 314 14.92 -7.03 -4.18
N ASN A 315 13.79 -7.58 -4.62
CA ASN A 315 13.72 -8.38 -5.83
C ASN A 315 12.41 -8.15 -6.59
N SER A 316 12.48 -7.30 -7.63
CA SER A 316 11.32 -6.99 -8.48
C SER A 316 10.84 -8.21 -9.29
N LYS A 317 11.71 -9.19 -9.54
CA LYS A 317 11.38 -10.41 -10.30
C LYS A 317 10.68 -11.51 -9.47
N LYS A 318 10.64 -11.38 -8.14
CA LYS A 318 9.89 -12.31 -7.26
C LYS A 318 8.43 -11.90 -7.06
N ARG A 319 8.01 -10.74 -7.58
CA ARG A 319 6.61 -10.35 -7.62
C ARG A 319 5.82 -11.37 -8.46
N PRO A 320 4.71 -11.94 -7.96
CA PRO A 320 3.88 -12.83 -8.75
C PRO A 320 3.38 -12.12 -10.02
N SER A 321 3.32 -12.83 -11.14
CA SER A 321 2.92 -12.23 -12.43
C SER A 321 1.48 -11.71 -12.47
N TYR A 322 0.62 -12.23 -11.59
CA TYR A 322 -0.76 -11.78 -11.41
C TYR A 322 -0.89 -10.60 -10.44
N PHE A 323 0.19 -10.19 -9.76
CA PHE A 323 0.15 -9.12 -8.78
C PHE A 323 0.02 -7.79 -9.50
N ILE A 324 -1.14 -7.17 -9.35
CA ILE A 324 -1.44 -5.81 -9.78
C ILE A 324 -1.53 -4.96 -8.52
N GLY A 325 -0.63 -3.98 -8.38
CA GLY A 325 -0.57 -3.06 -7.26
C GLY A 325 -1.38 -1.78 -7.48
N VAL A 326 -1.29 -0.89 -6.51
CA VAL A 326 -1.74 0.50 -6.62
C VAL A 326 -0.89 1.21 -7.68
N GLN A 327 -1.52 2.03 -8.51
CA GLN A 327 -0.84 2.87 -9.49
C GLN A 327 -0.11 4.02 -8.78
N VAL A 328 1.16 3.80 -8.40
CA VAL A 328 1.95 4.80 -7.67
C VAL A 328 2.36 5.97 -8.55
N PHE A 329 2.67 5.73 -9.83
CA PHE A 329 3.21 6.72 -10.76
C PHE A 329 2.25 7.02 -11.92
N ASN A 330 2.43 8.18 -12.55
CA ASN A 330 1.76 8.52 -13.81
C ASN A 330 2.54 7.90 -14.99
N GLU A 331 2.12 6.74 -15.49
CA GLU A 331 2.74 6.11 -16.67
C GLU A 331 1.93 6.30 -17.95
N LYS A 332 2.62 6.37 -19.10
CA LYS A 332 2.03 6.73 -20.41
C LYS A 332 1.54 5.56 -21.26
N GLU A 333 1.86 4.31 -20.92
CA GLU A 333 1.42 3.11 -21.67
C GLU A 333 0.69 2.11 -20.76
N GLU A 334 -0.54 1.74 -21.13
CA GLU A 334 -1.50 1.14 -20.21
C GLU A 334 -1.85 -0.30 -20.59
N LYS A 335 -1.43 -1.25 -19.74
CA LYS A 335 -2.15 -2.53 -19.62
C LYS A 335 -2.83 -2.53 -18.26
N TYR A 336 -4.16 -2.51 -18.27
CA TYR A 336 -4.97 -2.74 -17.08
C TYR A 336 -5.25 -4.23 -16.90
N GLY A 337 -5.48 -4.62 -15.65
CA GLY A 337 -5.94 -5.96 -15.31
C GLY A 337 -6.87 -5.95 -14.11
N LEU A 338 -7.56 -7.07 -13.93
CA LEU A 338 -8.45 -7.29 -12.80
C LEU A 338 -7.63 -7.82 -11.62
N ILE A 339 -7.73 -7.14 -10.48
CA ILE A 339 -7.06 -7.48 -9.23
C ILE A 339 -7.83 -8.58 -8.50
N LYS A 340 -9.13 -8.35 -8.28
CA LYS A 340 -10.01 -9.20 -7.48
C LYS A 340 -11.45 -8.99 -7.92
N ARG A 341 -12.22 -10.07 -8.03
CA ARG A 341 -13.69 -9.98 -8.15
C ARG A 341 -14.30 -9.66 -6.78
N LEU A 342 -15.18 -8.68 -6.76
CA LEU A 342 -15.86 -8.18 -5.57
C LEU A 342 -17.30 -8.70 -5.51
N LEU A 343 -17.90 -8.59 -4.33
CA LEU A 343 -19.27 -8.99 -4.05
C LEU A 343 -20.13 -7.79 -3.70
#